data_AF-A0A2G5QM24-F1
#
_entry.id   AF-A0A2G5QM24-F1
#
_cell.length_a   1.000
_cell.length_b   1.000
_cell.length_c   1.000
_cell.angle_alpha   90.00
_cell.angle_beta   90.00
_cell.angle_gamma   90.00
#
_symmetry.space_group_name_H-M   'P 1'
#
loop_
_entity.id
_entity.type
_entity.pdbx_description
1 polymer ?
#
loop_
_entity_poly.entity_id
_entity_poly.type
_entity_poly.pdbx_seq_one_letter_code
_entity_poly.pdbx_strand_id
1 'polypeptide(L)'
;MLLLLIALLQTAEPSSQETKATLQSCETTEKGWVCHYQIPQATIVRPLDPAPPTTMVPPPPATLTVPGPQAPQQPPQAPVVAPIDNRAEAARQTRLIARCADAKWYSPCLPGERKEAQILREAALNAAALRGHVTTLLSEKRCDDAVKTALEGGDLALAREAREFCAVPQH
;
A
#
# COMPACT_ATOMS: atom_id res chain seq x y z
N MET A 1 -8.61 7.82 51.14
CA MET A 1 -8.04 7.91 49.77
C MET A 1 -6.96 6.86 49.45
N LEU A 2 -6.57 5.97 50.37
CA LEU A 2 -5.61 4.90 50.08
C LEU A 2 -6.24 3.70 49.35
N LEU A 3 -7.55 3.46 49.54
CA LEU A 3 -8.28 2.31 49.00
C LEU A 3 -8.62 2.42 47.50
N LEU A 4 -8.69 3.64 46.94
CA LEU A 4 -8.95 3.84 45.50
C LEU A 4 -7.72 3.55 44.62
N LEU A 5 -6.51 3.67 45.17
CA LEU A 5 -5.26 3.39 44.45
C LEU A 5 -5.01 1.89 44.26
N ILE A 6 -5.57 1.05 45.13
CA ILE A 6 -5.40 -0.42 45.05
C ILE A 6 -6.34 -1.01 43.98
N ALA A 7 -7.52 -0.41 43.77
CA ALA A 7 -8.48 -0.88 42.76
C ALA A 7 -8.04 -0.63 41.31
N LEU A 8 -7.26 0.43 41.06
CA LEU A 8 -6.73 0.75 39.72
C LEU A 8 -5.50 -0.11 39.33
N LEU A 9 -4.84 -0.76 40.30
CA LEU A 9 -3.71 -1.64 40.03
C LEU A 9 -4.12 -3.04 39.56
N GLN A 10 -5.39 -3.41 39.71
CA GLN A 10 -5.89 -4.76 39.35
C GLN A 10 -6.43 -4.85 37.91
N THR A 11 -6.54 -3.75 37.17
CA THR A 11 -7.01 -3.76 35.77
C THR A 11 -5.88 -3.73 34.74
N ALA A 12 -4.63 -3.88 35.17
CA ALA A 12 -3.47 -3.99 34.29
C ALA A 12 -3.11 -5.48 34.06
N GLU A 13 -4.01 -6.22 33.41
CA GLU A 13 -3.62 -7.45 32.72
C GLU A 13 -3.17 -7.06 31.31
N PRO A 14 -1.87 -7.17 30.97
CA PRO A 14 -1.49 -7.29 29.58
C PRO A 14 -1.90 -8.70 29.14
N SER A 15 -3.15 -8.89 28.72
CA SER A 15 -3.55 -10.09 27.99
C SER A 15 -3.01 -10.03 26.56
N SER A 16 -1.71 -9.80 26.42
CA SER A 16 -0.98 -10.13 25.21
C SER A 16 -0.43 -11.53 25.45
N GLN A 17 -1.29 -12.55 25.32
CA GLN A 17 -0.80 -13.90 25.10
C GLN A 17 -0.06 -13.88 23.77
N GLU A 18 1.25 -13.63 23.82
CA GLU A 18 2.14 -13.94 22.70
C GLU A 18 2.05 -15.45 22.49
N THR A 19 1.26 -15.85 21.50
CA THR A 19 1.10 -17.25 21.10
C THR A 19 2.44 -17.73 20.55
N LYS A 20 3.28 -18.27 21.43
CA LYS A 20 4.61 -18.75 21.07
C LYS A 20 4.45 -20.05 20.29
N ALA A 21 4.72 -20.01 18.98
CA ALA A 21 4.75 -21.19 18.14
C ALA A 21 5.83 -22.15 18.68
N THR A 22 5.43 -23.38 19.00
CA THR A 22 6.37 -24.42 19.44
C THR A 22 6.93 -25.13 18.21
N LEU A 23 8.26 -25.18 18.13
CA LEU A 23 8.97 -25.93 17.09
C LEU A 23 8.69 -27.43 17.31
N GLN A 24 8.07 -28.09 16.34
CA GLN A 24 7.78 -29.52 16.45
C GLN A 24 8.94 -30.36 15.94
N SER A 25 9.41 -30.08 14.74
CA SER A 25 10.51 -30.82 14.13
C SER A 25 11.18 -29.97 13.06
N CYS A 26 12.47 -30.22 12.83
CA CYS A 26 13.15 -29.74 11.65
C CYS A 26 13.71 -30.96 10.91
N GLU A 27 13.41 -31.05 9.63
CA GLU A 27 13.91 -32.09 8.74
C GLU A 27 14.81 -31.47 7.67
N THR A 28 15.86 -32.20 7.29
CA THR A 28 16.72 -31.80 6.17
C THR A 28 16.17 -32.43 4.90
N THR A 29 15.76 -31.59 3.95
CA THR A 29 15.35 -31.99 2.61
C THR A 29 16.46 -31.67 1.60
N GLU A 30 16.38 -32.19 0.37
CA GLU A 30 17.34 -31.88 -0.71
C GLU A 30 17.46 -30.38 -1.02
N LYS A 31 16.45 -29.59 -0.63
CA LYS A 31 16.40 -28.13 -0.83
C LYS A 31 16.78 -27.33 0.42
N GLY A 32 17.12 -27.99 1.53
CA GLY A 32 17.51 -27.36 2.79
C GLY A 32 16.67 -27.79 4.00
N TRP A 33 16.90 -27.12 5.13
CA TRP A 33 16.20 -27.39 6.39
C TRP A 33 14.76 -26.84 6.34
N VAL A 34 13.78 -27.70 6.59
CA VAL A 34 12.37 -27.34 6.74
C VAL A 34 11.97 -27.58 8.19
N CYS A 35 11.53 -26.52 8.87
CA CYS A 35 11.07 -26.59 10.25
C CYS A 35 9.56 -26.47 10.32
N HIS A 36 8.92 -27.45 10.96
CA HIS A 36 7.49 -27.52 11.20
C HIS A 36 7.18 -26.86 12.54
N TYR A 37 6.32 -25.85 12.51
CA TYR A 37 5.87 -25.12 13.70
C TYR A 37 4.39 -25.39 13.93
N GLN A 38 4.01 -25.67 15.17
CA GLN A 38 2.61 -25.75 15.55
C GLN A 38 2.20 -24.43 16.18
N ILE A 39 1.22 -23.77 15.56
CA ILE A 39 0.59 -22.56 16.09
C ILE A 39 -0.66 -23.02 16.87
N PRO A 40 -0.71 -22.88 18.20
CA PRO A 40 -1.93 -23.13 18.96
C PRO A 40 -3.03 -22.18 18.48
N GLN A 41 -4.20 -22.71 18.14
CA GLN A 41 -5.36 -21.87 17.85
C GLN A 41 -5.89 -21.33 19.17
N ALA A 42 -5.64 -20.04 19.44
CA ALA A 42 -6.25 -19.35 20.57
C ALA A 42 -7.73 -19.15 20.27
N THR A 43 -8.60 -19.93 20.92
CA THR A 43 -10.05 -19.73 20.87
C THR A 43 -10.37 -18.47 21.67
N ILE A 44 -10.66 -17.36 20.98
CA ILE A 44 -11.20 -16.16 21.63
C ILE A 44 -12.60 -16.50 22.13
N VAL A 45 -12.73 -16.86 23.41
CA VAL A 45 -14.03 -17.06 24.04
C VAL A 45 -14.65 -15.68 24.23
N ARG A 46 -15.59 -15.33 23.34
CA ARG A 46 -16.47 -14.18 23.51
C ARG A 46 -17.40 -14.48 24.70
N PRO A 47 -17.47 -13.63 25.74
CA PRO A 47 -18.45 -13.80 26.82
C PRO A 47 -19.86 -13.87 26.25
N LEU A 48 -20.66 -14.84 26.73
CA LEU A 48 -22.01 -15.13 26.27
C LEU A 48 -22.92 -13.90 26.38
N ASP A 49 -23.34 -13.36 25.24
CA ASP A 49 -24.60 -12.62 25.11
C ASP A 49 -25.75 -13.64 24.98
N PRO A 50 -26.82 -13.55 25.79
CA PRO A 50 -27.98 -14.44 25.64
C PRO A 50 -28.82 -13.99 24.45
N ALA A 51 -28.84 -14.79 23.38
CA ALA A 51 -29.75 -14.62 22.25
C ALA A 51 -31.05 -15.45 22.44
N PRO A 52 -32.25 -14.88 22.21
CA PRO A 52 -33.55 -15.55 22.31
C PRO A 52 -33.89 -16.39 21.05
N PRO A 53 -34.99 -17.18 21.04
CA PRO A 53 -35.00 -18.51 20.45
C PRO A 53 -35.13 -18.58 18.92
N THR A 54 -34.55 -19.66 18.41
CA THR A 54 -34.58 -20.25 17.08
C THR A 54 -35.96 -20.19 16.43
N THR A 55 -36.09 -19.38 15.37
CA THR A 55 -37.18 -19.56 14.40
C THR A 55 -36.65 -20.42 13.26
N MET A 56 -37.06 -21.68 13.23
CA MET A 56 -36.76 -22.59 12.12
C MET A 56 -37.45 -22.08 10.85
N VAL A 57 -36.67 -21.71 9.85
CA VAL A 57 -37.16 -21.49 8.48
C VAL A 57 -37.28 -22.88 7.81
N PRO A 58 -38.46 -23.30 7.32
CA PRO A 58 -38.59 -24.55 6.60
C PRO A 58 -37.95 -24.44 5.19
N PRO A 59 -37.36 -25.53 4.65
CA PRO A 59 -36.75 -25.51 3.32
C PRO A 59 -37.83 -25.45 2.21
N PRO A 60 -37.59 -24.76 1.09
CA PRO A 60 -38.52 -24.79 -0.04
C PRO A 60 -38.48 -26.16 -0.74
N PRO A 61 -39.61 -26.62 -1.32
CA PRO A 61 -39.66 -27.88 -2.04
C PRO A 61 -38.93 -27.80 -3.38
N ALA A 62 -38.28 -28.90 -3.74
CA ALA A 62 -37.65 -29.10 -5.04
C ALA A 62 -38.70 -29.15 -6.16
N THR A 63 -38.59 -28.25 -7.13
CA THR A 63 -39.28 -28.34 -8.43
C THR A 63 -38.31 -28.75 -9.52
N LEU A 64 -38.61 -29.90 -10.12
CA LEU A 64 -38.01 -30.46 -11.31
C LEU A 64 -38.52 -29.75 -12.58
N THR A 65 -37.59 -29.48 -13.50
CA THR A 65 -37.72 -29.44 -14.98
C THR A 65 -38.45 -28.26 -15.67
N VAL A 66 -37.71 -27.43 -16.43
CA VAL A 66 -37.92 -27.10 -17.87
C VAL A 66 -36.60 -26.55 -18.45
N PRO A 67 -36.09 -26.99 -19.62
CA PRO A 67 -34.98 -26.33 -20.33
C PRO A 67 -35.53 -25.16 -21.16
N GLY A 68 -35.19 -23.93 -20.77
CA GLY A 68 -35.43 -22.71 -21.57
C GLY A 68 -34.21 -22.37 -22.45
N PRO A 69 -34.38 -21.65 -23.58
CA PRO A 69 -33.35 -21.49 -24.61
C PRO A 69 -32.15 -20.69 -24.11
N GLN A 70 -30.94 -21.21 -24.32
CA GLN A 70 -29.68 -20.53 -23.99
C GLN A 70 -29.53 -19.25 -24.84
N ALA A 71 -29.39 -18.10 -24.17
CA ALA A 71 -28.89 -16.88 -24.79
C ALA A 71 -27.39 -17.07 -25.18
N PRO A 72 -26.90 -16.43 -26.25
CA PRO A 72 -25.53 -16.64 -26.74
C PRO A 72 -24.50 -16.35 -25.66
N GLN A 73 -23.63 -17.33 -25.40
CA GLN A 73 -22.49 -17.18 -24.51
C GLN A 73 -21.55 -16.11 -25.08
N GLN A 74 -21.48 -14.97 -24.40
CA GLN A 74 -20.46 -13.96 -24.64
C GLN A 74 -19.11 -14.57 -24.23
N PRO A 75 -18.05 -14.48 -25.06
CA PRO A 75 -16.76 -15.06 -24.72
C PRO A 75 -16.20 -14.45 -23.42
N PRO A 76 -15.39 -15.20 -22.65
CA PRO A 76 -14.84 -14.72 -21.39
C PRO A 76 -14.08 -13.41 -21.66
N GLN A 77 -14.62 -12.30 -21.15
CA GLN A 77 -13.88 -11.05 -21.15
C GLN A 77 -12.65 -11.28 -20.28
N ALA A 78 -11.48 -11.26 -20.93
CA ALA A 78 -10.21 -11.17 -20.24
C ALA A 78 -10.28 -10.00 -19.24
N PRO A 79 -9.73 -10.14 -18.03
CA PRO A 79 -9.76 -9.07 -17.04
C PRO A 79 -9.16 -7.82 -17.67
N VAL A 80 -10.00 -6.81 -17.88
CA VAL A 80 -9.56 -5.47 -18.26
C VAL A 80 -8.66 -5.00 -17.11
N VAL A 81 -7.35 -5.03 -17.34
CA VAL A 81 -6.39 -4.35 -16.48
C VAL A 81 -6.79 -2.88 -16.52
N ALA A 82 -7.46 -2.42 -15.47
CA ALA A 82 -7.77 -1.02 -15.31
C ALA A 82 -6.45 -0.25 -15.43
N PRO A 83 -6.41 0.85 -16.23
CA PRO A 83 -5.22 1.67 -16.29
C PRO A 83 -4.88 2.10 -14.86
N ILE A 84 -3.65 1.81 -14.43
CA ILE A 84 -3.13 2.29 -13.16
C ILE A 84 -3.33 3.80 -13.18
N ASP A 85 -4.21 4.28 -12.32
CA ASP A 85 -4.61 5.68 -12.28
C ASP A 85 -3.47 6.47 -11.63
N ASN A 86 -2.41 6.72 -12.41
CA ASN A 86 -1.16 7.34 -11.98
C ASN A 86 -1.40 8.70 -11.29
N ARG A 87 -2.51 9.37 -11.63
CA ARG A 87 -2.94 10.61 -10.99
C ARG A 87 -3.44 10.39 -9.57
N ALA A 88 -4.24 9.35 -9.35
CA ALA A 88 -4.73 9.01 -8.01
C ALA A 88 -3.56 8.60 -7.10
N GLU A 89 -2.60 7.84 -7.64
CA GLU A 89 -1.40 7.45 -6.91
C GLU A 89 -0.49 8.66 -6.61
N ALA A 90 -0.26 9.55 -7.58
CA ALA A 90 0.48 10.78 -7.34
C ALA A 90 -0.18 11.66 -6.26
N ALA A 91 -1.51 11.73 -6.23
CA ALA A 91 -2.25 12.44 -5.19
C ALA A 91 -2.10 11.76 -3.82
N ARG A 92 -2.09 10.42 -3.77
CA ARG A 92 -1.82 9.63 -2.56
C ARG A 92 -0.42 9.92 -2.02
N GLN A 93 0.59 9.85 -2.88
CA GLN A 93 1.98 10.13 -2.54
C GLN A 93 2.16 11.57 -2.03
N THR A 94 1.52 12.55 -2.68
CA THR A 94 1.57 13.95 -2.25
C THR A 94 0.98 14.13 -0.85
N ARG A 95 -0.14 13.46 -0.54
CA ARG A 95 -0.74 13.49 0.81
C ARG A 95 0.15 12.80 1.84
N LEU A 96 0.82 11.71 1.46
CA LEU A 96 1.74 10.99 2.34
C LEU A 96 2.95 11.87 2.68
N ILE A 97 3.57 12.50 1.69
CA ILE A 97 4.67 13.48 1.88
C ILE A 97 4.22 14.59 2.84
N ALA A 98 3.08 15.23 2.55
CA ALA A 98 2.59 16.36 3.33
C ALA A 98 2.31 16.04 4.81
N ARG A 99 1.89 14.81 5.11
CA ARG A 99 1.57 14.39 6.48
C ARG A 99 2.77 13.80 7.21
N CYS A 100 3.61 13.04 6.53
CA CYS A 100 4.55 12.12 7.17
C CYS A 100 6.03 12.40 6.88
N ALA A 101 6.40 13.24 5.90
CA ALA A 101 7.82 13.44 5.54
C ALA A 101 8.62 14.14 6.67
N ASP A 102 8.03 15.14 7.32
CA ASP A 102 8.65 15.88 8.43
C ASP A 102 8.14 15.44 9.81
N ALA A 103 7.35 14.38 9.85
CA ALA A 103 6.66 13.98 11.06
C ALA A 103 7.65 13.33 12.04
N LYS A 104 7.66 13.83 13.29
CA LYS A 104 8.53 13.31 14.35
C LYS A 104 8.07 11.92 14.83
N TRP A 105 8.89 11.25 15.64
CA TRP A 105 8.61 9.89 16.13
C TRP A 105 7.28 9.75 16.89
N TYR A 106 6.78 10.83 17.49
CA TYR A 106 5.50 10.89 18.22
C TYR A 106 4.29 11.18 17.32
N SER A 107 4.47 11.37 16.01
CA SER A 107 3.39 11.58 15.06
C SER A 107 2.58 10.29 14.82
N PRO A 108 1.32 10.40 14.36
CA PRO A 108 0.49 9.23 14.08
C PRO A 108 0.96 8.41 12.87
N CYS A 109 1.96 8.87 12.11
CA CYS A 109 2.51 8.15 10.96
C CYS A 109 3.29 6.93 11.42
N LEU A 110 3.16 5.80 10.73
CA LEU A 110 3.96 4.62 11.02
C LEU A 110 5.44 4.84 10.65
N PRO A 111 6.41 4.14 11.28
CA PRO A 111 7.83 4.26 10.92
C PRO A 111 8.11 4.00 9.44
N GLY A 112 7.42 3.03 8.83
CA GLY A 112 7.52 2.74 7.40
C GLY A 112 7.02 3.89 6.52
N GLU A 113 5.85 4.45 6.85
CA GLU A 113 5.26 5.58 6.12
C GLU A 113 6.11 6.84 6.19
N ARG A 114 6.79 7.10 7.33
CA ARG A 114 7.73 8.22 7.45
C ARG A 114 8.92 8.04 6.50
N LYS A 115 9.51 6.84 6.47
CA LYS A 115 10.64 6.54 5.59
C LYS A 115 10.22 6.64 4.11
N GLU A 116 9.05 6.10 3.77
CA GLU A 116 8.49 6.20 2.42
C GLU A 116 8.24 7.67 2.03
N ALA A 117 7.59 8.44 2.90
CA ALA A 117 7.33 9.86 2.67
C ALA A 117 8.62 10.67 2.46
N GLN A 118 9.69 10.36 3.21
CA GLN A 118 11.00 10.98 3.04
C GLN A 118 11.62 10.65 1.70
N ILE A 119 11.65 9.37 1.31
CA ILE A 119 12.17 8.95 0.00
C ILE A 119 11.39 9.60 -1.14
N LEU A 120 10.07 9.62 -1.05
CA LEU A 120 9.21 10.26 -2.06
C LEU A 120 9.44 11.77 -2.14
N ARG A 121 9.63 12.43 -0.99
CA ARG A 121 9.97 13.85 -0.94
C ARG A 121 11.33 14.13 -1.59
N GLU A 122 12.35 13.36 -1.23
CA GLU A 122 13.71 13.51 -1.77
C GLU A 122 13.70 13.31 -3.29
N ALA A 123 13.00 12.29 -3.78
CA ALA A 123 12.82 12.07 -5.22
C ALA A 123 12.13 13.27 -5.91
N ALA A 124 11.07 13.82 -5.31
CA ALA A 124 10.38 14.99 -5.84
C ALA A 124 11.27 16.25 -5.86
N LEU A 125 12.07 16.47 -4.80
CA LEU A 125 13.01 17.57 -4.73
C LEU A 125 14.13 17.44 -5.77
N ASN A 126 14.66 16.23 -5.97
CA ASN A 126 15.68 15.96 -6.99
C ASN A 126 15.13 16.21 -8.40
N ALA A 127 13.91 15.76 -8.69
CA ALA A 127 13.25 16.02 -9.96
C ALA A 127 13.00 17.54 -10.17
N ALA A 128 12.58 18.25 -9.13
CA ALA A 128 12.39 19.70 -9.19
C ALA A 128 13.71 20.45 -9.41
N ALA A 129 14.78 20.04 -8.74
CA ALA A 129 16.12 20.62 -8.91
C ALA A 129 16.65 20.40 -10.35
N LEU A 130 16.48 19.20 -10.90
CA LEU A 130 16.82 18.89 -12.29
C LEU A 130 16.06 19.82 -13.26
N ARG A 131 14.74 19.96 -13.08
CA ARG A 131 13.94 20.89 -13.89
C ARG A 131 14.41 22.33 -13.75
N GLY A 132 14.77 22.77 -12.55
CA GLY A 132 15.35 24.10 -12.31
C GLY A 132 16.65 24.31 -13.09
N HIS A 133 17.55 23.33 -13.09
CA HIS A 133 18.80 23.42 -13.83
C HIS A 133 18.58 23.44 -15.35
N VAL A 134 17.73 22.55 -15.86
CA VAL A 134 17.36 22.51 -17.29
C VAL A 134 16.72 23.82 -17.72
N THR A 135 15.76 24.35 -16.95
CA THR A 135 15.11 25.63 -17.26
C THR A 135 16.09 26.81 -17.23
N THR A 136 17.08 26.79 -16.34
CA THR A 136 18.14 27.80 -16.31
C THR A 136 19.00 27.74 -17.58
N LEU A 137 19.43 26.54 -17.98
CA LEU A 137 20.19 26.35 -19.24
C LEU A 137 19.39 26.76 -20.48
N LEU A 138 18.07 26.48 -20.50
CA LEU A 138 17.18 26.94 -21.56
C LEU A 138 17.08 28.47 -21.60
N SER A 139 17.04 29.14 -20.43
CA SER A 139 17.03 30.61 -20.36
C SER A 139 18.35 31.24 -20.85
N GLU A 140 19.46 30.55 -20.69
CA GLU A 140 20.79 30.93 -21.21
C GLU A 140 20.98 30.61 -22.70
N LYS A 141 19.94 30.11 -23.39
CA LYS A 141 19.98 29.63 -24.78
C LYS A 141 20.94 28.45 -25.02
N ARG A 142 21.31 27.72 -23.97
CA ARG A 142 22.20 26.55 -24.03
C ARG A 142 21.41 25.26 -24.22
N CYS A 143 20.84 25.12 -25.41
CA CYS A 143 19.93 24.02 -25.76
C CYS A 143 20.56 22.64 -25.65
N ASP A 144 21.77 22.44 -26.19
CA ASP A 144 22.44 21.14 -26.17
C ASP A 144 22.77 20.68 -24.74
N ASP A 145 23.23 21.62 -23.91
CA ASP A 145 23.53 21.36 -22.50
C ASP A 145 22.25 21.03 -21.70
N ALA A 146 21.16 21.76 -21.95
CA ALA A 146 19.87 21.51 -21.29
C ALA A 146 19.34 20.10 -21.57
N VAL A 147 19.38 19.66 -22.84
CA VAL A 147 18.94 18.32 -23.25
C VAL A 147 19.86 17.26 -22.65
N LYS A 148 21.18 17.48 -22.67
CA LYS A 148 22.16 16.57 -22.07
C LYS A 148 21.91 16.41 -20.56
N THR A 149 21.73 17.50 -19.83
CA THR A 149 21.43 17.47 -18.39
C THR A 149 20.13 16.73 -18.09
N ALA A 150 19.08 16.92 -18.89
CA ALA A 150 17.82 16.17 -18.72
C ALA A 150 18.01 14.65 -18.93
N LEU A 151 18.81 14.25 -19.93
CA LEU A 151 19.12 12.84 -20.20
C LEU A 151 19.99 12.21 -19.11
N GLU A 152 21.00 12.93 -18.60
CA GLU A 152 21.82 12.49 -17.48
C GLU A 152 21.01 12.33 -16.19
N GLY A 153 19.99 13.18 -16.00
CA GLY A 153 19.03 13.08 -14.90
C GLY A 153 17.97 11.98 -15.07
N GLY A 154 17.95 11.27 -16.20
CA GLY A 154 17.03 10.15 -16.46
C GLY A 154 15.58 10.55 -16.76
N ASP A 155 15.27 11.85 -16.90
CA ASP A 155 13.91 12.32 -17.23
C ASP A 155 13.78 12.50 -18.76
N LEU A 156 13.33 11.43 -19.43
CA LEU A 156 13.15 11.42 -20.89
C LEU A 156 12.02 12.35 -21.36
N ALA A 157 11.01 12.59 -20.52
CA ALA A 157 9.94 13.52 -20.84
C ALA A 157 10.48 14.95 -20.85
N LEU A 158 11.24 15.32 -19.81
CA LEU A 158 11.89 16.62 -19.73
C LEU A 158 12.88 16.86 -20.88
N ALA A 159 13.66 15.84 -21.27
CA ALA A 159 14.57 15.95 -22.42
C ALA A 159 13.81 16.21 -23.73
N ARG A 160 12.62 15.62 -23.90
CA ARG A 160 11.76 15.88 -25.06
C ARG A 160 11.23 17.32 -25.03
N GLU A 161 10.70 17.76 -23.90
CA GLU A 161 10.20 19.13 -23.72
C GLU A 161 11.29 20.18 -24.01
N ALA A 162 12.51 19.96 -23.52
CA ALA A 162 13.66 20.84 -23.78
C ALA A 162 14.00 20.92 -25.27
N ARG A 163 13.95 19.78 -25.99
CA ARG A 163 14.18 19.75 -27.44
C ARG A 163 13.09 20.47 -28.21
N GLU A 164 11.83 20.28 -27.83
CA GLU A 164 10.68 20.94 -28.44
C GLU A 164 10.77 22.46 -28.27
N PHE A 165 11.16 22.93 -27.07
CA PHE A 165 11.38 24.36 -26.81
C PHE A 165 12.49 24.96 -27.68
N CYS A 166 13.57 24.22 -27.90
CA CYS A 166 14.71 24.65 -28.71
C CYS A 166 14.49 24.51 -30.23
N ALA A 167 13.51 23.70 -30.67
CA ALA A 167 13.16 23.55 -32.08
C ALA A 167 12.36 24.77 -32.61
N VAL A 168 11.73 25.54 -31.72
CA VAL A 168 11.02 26.77 -32.10
C VAL A 168 12.05 27.91 -32.22
N PRO A 169 12.12 28.62 -33.37
CA PRO A 169 13.00 29.77 -33.51
C PRO A 169 12.59 30.84 -32.49
N GLN A 170 13.46 31.08 -31.51
CA GLN A 170 13.32 32.11 -30.49
C GLN A 170 13.56 33.46 -31.18
N HIS A 171 12.47 34.15 -31.57
CA HIS A 171 12.49 35.49 -32.19
C HIS A 171 13.06 36.56 -31.25
#